data_AF-A0A8T3XKA8-F1
#
_entry.id   AF-A0A8T3XKA8-F1
#
_cell.length_a   1.000
_cell.length_b   1.000
_cell.length_c   1.000
_cell.angle_alpha   90.00
_cell.angle_beta   90.00
_cell.angle_gamma   90.00
#
_symmetry.space_group_name_H-M   'P 1'
#
loop_
_entity.id
_entity.type
_entity.pdbx_description
1 polymer ?
#
loop_
_entity_poly.entity_id
_entity_poly.type
_entity_poly.pdbx_seq_one_letter_code
_entity_poly.pdbx_strand_id
1 'polypeptide(L)'
;MVLPEYLGGITLLTKKVGMFDQNFFSDYDDNFNKRLIFVKMVYLFQSLTGISLGYNFVWHINGPYSKAVNGIGYIFKEKEQEYSDEISSRNIKFVGEDINQKTEKYSMKIKNFLDKPELMEIAASLEYIRQENQIENEVLINRLIEIKPKFSDKRNLIMEAIHILNDIKNALQS
;
A
#
# COMPACT_ATOMS: atom_id res chain seq x y z
N MET A 1 28.25 -11.59 1.29
CA MET A 1 26.99 -12.33 1.16
C MET A 1 26.08 -11.49 0.27
N VAL A 2 25.81 -11.97 -0.93
CA VAL A 2 24.95 -11.28 -1.90
C VAL A 2 23.51 -11.46 -1.41
N LEU A 3 22.79 -10.35 -1.19
CA LEU A 3 21.37 -10.39 -0.90
C LEU A 3 20.68 -11.25 -2.00
N PRO A 4 19.76 -12.17 -1.68
CA PRO A 4 18.93 -12.76 -2.72
C PRO A 4 18.32 -11.62 -3.54
N GLU A 5 18.31 -11.77 -4.87
CA GLU A 5 17.87 -10.77 -5.87
C GLU A 5 16.42 -10.24 -5.66
N TYR A 6 15.74 -10.73 -4.62
CA TYR A 6 14.36 -10.50 -4.24
C TYR A 6 14.19 -9.63 -2.99
N LEU A 7 15.26 -9.18 -2.31
CA LEU A 7 15.20 -8.13 -1.28
C LEU A 7 15.04 -6.74 -1.92
N GLY A 8 13.97 -6.60 -2.71
CA GLY A 8 13.63 -5.39 -3.45
C GLY A 8 12.95 -4.33 -2.57
N GLY A 9 12.56 -3.22 -3.19
CA GLY A 9 11.96 -2.09 -2.47
C GLY A 9 10.66 -2.44 -1.72
N ILE A 10 9.94 -3.49 -2.12
CA ILE A 10 8.77 -3.98 -1.40
C ILE A 10 9.11 -4.58 -0.03
N THR A 11 10.27 -5.24 0.11
CA THR A 11 10.74 -5.79 1.39
C THR A 11 11.15 -4.68 2.34
N LEU A 12 11.79 -3.63 1.81
CA LEU A 12 12.12 -2.45 2.60
C LEU A 12 10.86 -1.69 3.05
N LEU A 13 9.89 -1.54 2.16
CA LEU A 13 8.61 -0.91 2.47
C LEU A 13 7.86 -1.67 3.58
N THR A 14 7.72 -2.99 3.43
CA THR A 14 7.08 -3.87 4.44
C THR A 14 7.76 -3.83 5.79
N LYS A 15 9.11 -3.80 5.83
CA LYS A 15 9.86 -3.53 7.04
C LYS A 15 9.48 -2.18 7.64
N LYS A 16 9.54 -1.11 6.86
CA LYS A 16 9.29 0.26 7.34
C LYS A 16 7.90 0.43 7.90
N VAL A 17 6.91 -0.25 7.33
CA VAL A 17 5.54 -0.25 7.83
C VAL A 17 5.30 -1.23 8.99
N GLY A 18 6.30 -2.04 9.37
CA GLY A 18 6.25 -2.93 10.52
C GLY A 18 5.46 -4.22 10.30
N MET A 19 5.28 -4.66 9.05
CA MET A 19 4.49 -5.86 8.76
C MET A 19 5.18 -7.15 9.22
N PHE A 20 6.51 -7.22 9.15
CA PHE A 20 7.25 -8.39 9.67
C PHE A 20 7.23 -8.49 11.19
N ASP A 21 7.25 -7.36 11.90
CA ASP A 21 7.25 -7.34 13.38
C ASP A 21 5.91 -7.82 13.98
N GLN A 22 4.85 -7.87 13.17
CA GLN A 22 3.48 -8.16 13.61
C GLN A 22 2.99 -9.56 13.19
N ASN A 23 3.89 -10.43 12.69
CA ASN A 23 3.51 -11.70 12.06
C ASN A 23 2.40 -11.50 11.00
N PHE A 24 2.49 -10.40 10.25
CA PHE A 24 1.44 -10.02 9.31
C PHE A 24 1.21 -11.11 8.25
N PHE A 25 2.23 -11.86 7.83
CA PHE A 25 2.12 -12.83 6.74
C PHE A 25 1.77 -14.26 7.18
N SER A 26 1.78 -14.55 8.49
CA SER A 26 1.56 -15.90 9.05
C SER A 26 0.31 -16.63 8.54
N ASP A 27 -0.81 -15.94 8.38
CA ASP A 27 -2.11 -16.44 7.87
C ASP A 27 -2.50 -15.78 6.52
N TYR A 28 -1.53 -15.32 5.73
CA TYR A 28 -1.77 -14.52 4.52
C TYR A 28 -2.64 -15.23 3.45
N ASP A 29 -2.56 -16.55 3.34
CA ASP A 29 -3.33 -17.38 2.41
C ASP A 29 -4.81 -17.52 2.79
N ASP A 30 -5.11 -17.56 4.08
CA ASP A 30 -6.47 -17.71 4.60
C ASP A 30 -7.12 -16.36 4.93
N ASN A 31 -6.31 -15.30 5.07
CA ASN A 31 -6.78 -13.98 5.46
C ASN A 31 -6.90 -13.00 4.27
N PHE A 32 -8.12 -12.90 3.73
CA PHE A 32 -8.41 -11.99 2.61
C PHE A 32 -8.08 -10.52 2.92
N ASN A 33 -8.33 -10.06 4.15
CA ASN A 33 -8.07 -8.67 4.54
C ASN A 33 -6.57 -8.36 4.50
N LYS A 34 -5.71 -9.27 4.96
CA LYS A 34 -4.25 -9.09 4.89
C LYS A 34 -3.75 -9.02 3.45
N ARG A 35 -4.29 -9.86 2.55
CA ARG A 35 -3.99 -9.76 1.11
C ARG A 35 -4.38 -8.41 0.53
N LEU A 36 -5.59 -7.95 0.88
CA LEU A 36 -6.10 -6.66 0.45
C LEU A 36 -5.20 -5.52 0.94
N ILE A 37 -4.92 -5.45 2.24
CA ILE A 37 -4.07 -4.44 2.88
C ILE A 37 -2.70 -4.40 2.21
N PHE A 38 -2.04 -5.55 2.02
CA PHE A 38 -0.70 -5.60 1.43
C PHE A 38 -0.69 -5.04 0.00
N VAL A 39 -1.61 -5.50 -0.85
CA VAL A 39 -1.69 -5.04 -2.24
C VAL A 39 -2.02 -3.55 -2.32
N LYS A 40 -2.93 -3.05 -1.47
CA LYS A 40 -3.32 -1.63 -1.46
C LYS A 40 -2.21 -0.73 -0.92
N MET A 41 -1.47 -1.20 0.08
CA MET A 41 -0.32 -0.48 0.63
C MET A 41 0.73 -0.28 -0.48
N VAL A 42 1.13 -1.35 -1.17
CA VAL A 42 2.13 -1.25 -2.24
C VAL A 42 1.66 -0.36 -3.40
N TYR A 43 0.38 -0.47 -3.79
CA TYR A 43 -0.21 0.41 -4.80
C TYR A 43 -0.11 1.89 -4.40
N LEU A 44 -0.61 2.23 -3.21
CA LEU A 44 -0.63 3.60 -2.70
C LEU A 44 0.79 4.16 -2.58
N PHE A 45 1.76 3.34 -2.18
CA PHE A 45 3.15 3.76 -2.17
C PHE A 45 3.62 4.20 -3.56
N GLN A 46 3.48 3.36 -4.59
CA GLN A 46 3.95 3.72 -5.93
C GLN A 46 3.19 4.93 -6.50
N SER A 47 1.86 4.97 -6.31
CA SER A 47 1.02 6.03 -6.87
C SER A 47 1.25 7.38 -6.20
N LEU A 48 1.44 7.42 -4.88
CA LEU A 48 1.56 8.68 -4.14
C LEU A 48 2.99 9.22 -4.12
N THR A 49 4.00 8.35 -4.06
CA THR A 49 5.41 8.76 -3.98
C THR A 49 6.08 8.94 -5.34
N GLY A 50 5.52 8.34 -6.40
CA GLY A 50 6.16 8.23 -7.71
C GLY A 50 7.34 7.25 -7.76
N ILE A 51 7.65 6.57 -6.65
CA ILE A 51 8.73 5.58 -6.58
C ILE A 51 8.22 4.26 -7.18
N SER A 52 8.80 3.87 -8.32
CA SER A 52 8.48 2.57 -8.92
C SER A 52 9.16 1.44 -8.15
N LEU A 53 8.37 0.44 -7.76
CA LEU A 53 8.84 -0.85 -7.24
C LEU A 53 8.84 -1.93 -8.32
N GLY A 54 8.57 -1.56 -9.59
CA GLY A 54 8.52 -2.49 -10.72
C GLY A 54 7.19 -3.26 -10.84
N TYR A 55 6.15 -2.88 -10.11
CA TYR A 55 4.85 -3.56 -10.17
C TYR A 55 3.80 -2.75 -10.94
N ASN A 56 3.14 -3.42 -11.87
CA ASN A 56 1.98 -2.86 -12.57
C ASN A 56 0.69 -3.22 -11.83
N PHE A 57 -0.26 -2.28 -11.84
CA PHE A 57 -1.57 -2.43 -11.22
C PHE A 57 -2.65 -2.22 -12.27
N VAL A 58 -3.68 -3.07 -12.22
CA VAL A 58 -4.86 -2.97 -13.06
C VAL A 58 -6.12 -2.90 -12.20
N TRP A 59 -7.18 -2.31 -12.72
CA TRP A 59 -8.47 -2.27 -12.04
C TRP A 59 -9.05 -3.69 -11.88
N HIS A 60 -9.46 -4.03 -10.66
CA HIS A 60 -10.09 -5.31 -10.32
C HIS A 60 -11.29 -5.08 -9.39
N ILE A 61 -12.02 -6.15 -9.01
CA ILE A 61 -13.25 -6.06 -8.20
C ILE A 61 -13.07 -5.26 -6.90
N ASN A 62 -11.88 -5.34 -6.28
CA ASN A 62 -11.52 -4.62 -5.07
C ASN A 62 -10.62 -3.41 -5.34
N GLY A 63 -10.67 -2.82 -6.54
CA GLY A 63 -9.83 -1.69 -6.96
C GLY A 63 -8.47 -2.16 -7.51
N PRO A 64 -7.40 -1.32 -7.47
CA PRO A 64 -6.12 -1.62 -8.11
C PRO A 64 -5.46 -2.88 -7.56
N TYR A 65 -5.12 -3.82 -8.43
CA TYR A 65 -4.58 -5.12 -8.06
C TYR A 65 -3.34 -5.46 -8.89
N SER A 66 -2.38 -6.13 -8.25
CA SER A 66 -1.20 -6.68 -8.90
C SER A 66 -1.01 -8.12 -8.46
N LYS A 67 -1.10 -9.05 -9.42
CA LYS A 67 -0.86 -10.49 -9.17
C LYS A 67 0.58 -10.73 -8.68
N ALA A 68 1.53 -9.96 -9.20
CA ALA A 68 2.93 -10.03 -8.79
C ALA A 68 3.10 -9.65 -7.31
N VAL A 69 2.51 -8.51 -6.88
CA VAL A 69 2.53 -8.10 -5.47
C VAL A 69 1.87 -9.15 -4.58
N ASN A 70 0.68 -9.63 -4.94
CA ASN A 70 0.01 -10.67 -4.18
C ASN A 70 0.85 -11.95 -4.07
N GLY A 71 1.56 -12.33 -5.14
CA GLY A 71 2.52 -13.44 -5.14
C GLY A 71 3.66 -13.26 -4.15
N ILE A 72 4.21 -12.04 -4.02
CA ILE A 72 5.23 -11.73 -3.01
C ILE A 72 4.72 -11.97 -1.59
N GLY A 73 3.44 -11.70 -1.31
CA GLY A 73 2.86 -11.96 0.01
C GLY A 73 2.88 -13.44 0.40
N TYR A 74 2.68 -14.35 -0.56
CA TYR A 74 2.83 -15.79 -0.32
C TYR A 74 4.29 -16.18 -0.06
N ILE A 75 5.23 -15.59 -0.79
CA ILE A 75 6.67 -15.81 -0.55
C ILE A 75 7.06 -15.31 0.86
N PHE A 76 6.54 -14.15 1.27
CA PHE A 76 6.77 -13.62 2.62
C PHE A 76 6.17 -14.50 3.71
N LYS A 77 5.02 -15.13 3.47
CA LYS A 77 4.48 -16.15 4.39
C LYS A 77 5.44 -17.33 4.54
N GLU A 78 5.89 -17.92 3.43
CA GLU A 78 6.76 -19.12 3.45
C GLU A 78 8.10 -18.86 4.15
N LYS A 79 8.58 -17.61 4.12
CA LYS A 79 9.90 -17.20 4.63
C LYS A 79 9.82 -16.15 5.73
N GLU A 80 8.70 -16.04 6.44
CA GLU A 80 8.45 -14.93 7.36
C GLU A 80 9.54 -14.81 8.43
N GLN A 81 9.94 -15.94 9.02
CA GLN A 81 11.00 -15.98 10.03
C GLN A 81 12.37 -15.60 9.46
N GLU A 82 12.75 -16.15 8.30
CA GLU A 82 14.02 -15.86 7.62
C GLU A 82 14.13 -14.36 7.32
N TYR A 83 13.06 -13.77 6.77
CA TYR A 83 13.00 -12.34 6.50
C TYR A 83 13.01 -11.51 7.78
N SER A 84 12.26 -11.89 8.81
CA SER A 84 12.25 -11.15 10.08
C SER A 84 13.66 -11.05 10.69
N ASP A 85 14.40 -12.16 10.72
CA ASP A 85 15.76 -12.23 11.27
C ASP A 85 16.79 -11.49 10.39
N GLU A 86 16.74 -11.70 9.07
CA GLU A 86 17.66 -11.07 8.12
C GLU A 86 17.43 -9.55 8.01
N ILE A 87 16.17 -9.13 8.04
CA ILE A 87 15.80 -7.73 7.94
C ILE A 87 16.13 -7.00 9.25
N SER A 88 15.83 -7.59 10.41
CA SER A 88 16.12 -6.97 11.72
C SER A 88 17.62 -6.72 11.91
N SER A 89 18.46 -7.61 11.39
CA SER A 89 19.92 -7.51 11.48
C SER A 89 20.58 -6.54 10.48
N ARG A 90 19.83 -6.01 9.49
CA ARG A 90 20.39 -5.17 8.42
C ARG A 90 19.81 -3.75 8.36
N ASN A 91 20.68 -2.77 8.19
CA ASN A 91 20.30 -1.39 7.88
C ASN A 91 20.08 -1.21 6.37
N ILE A 92 18.98 -1.77 5.87
CA ILE A 92 18.59 -1.69 4.45
C ILE A 92 17.92 -0.33 4.19
N LYS A 93 18.32 0.35 3.12
CA LYS A 93 17.78 1.63 2.66
C LYS A 93 17.66 1.64 1.14
N PHE A 94 16.77 2.48 0.62
CA PHE A 94 16.74 2.77 -0.80
C PHE A 94 18.02 3.52 -1.19
N VAL A 95 18.44 3.40 -2.46
CA VAL A 95 19.49 4.25 -3.00
C VAL A 95 18.89 5.63 -3.27
N GLY A 96 19.38 6.66 -2.57
CA GLY A 96 18.90 8.04 -2.70
C GLY A 96 18.19 8.54 -1.44
N GLU A 97 18.63 9.70 -0.95
CA GLU A 97 18.11 10.29 0.29
C GLU A 97 16.64 10.71 0.15
N ASP A 98 16.26 11.34 -0.97
CA ASP A 98 14.86 11.72 -1.26
C ASP A 98 13.91 10.51 -1.23
N ILE A 99 14.32 9.37 -1.80
CA ILE A 99 13.52 8.14 -1.82
C ILE A 99 13.33 7.61 -0.39
N ASN A 100 14.39 7.63 0.43
CA ASN A 100 14.28 7.22 1.83
C ASN A 100 13.37 8.15 2.64
N GLN A 101 13.46 9.47 2.43
CA GLN A 101 12.61 10.44 3.11
C GLN A 101 11.14 10.27 2.73
N LYS A 102 10.83 10.13 1.44
CA LYS A 102 9.46 9.85 0.97
C LYS A 102 8.92 8.54 1.53
N THR A 103 9.75 7.50 1.53
CA THR A 103 9.40 6.20 2.11
C THR A 103 9.09 6.32 3.60
N GLU A 104 9.89 7.07 4.36
CA GLU A 104 9.67 7.27 5.80
C GLU A 104 8.36 8.01 6.05
N LYS A 105 8.13 9.14 5.38
CA LYS A 105 6.91 9.95 5.54
C LYS A 105 5.66 9.15 5.17
N TYR A 106 5.71 8.42 4.05
CA TYR A 106 4.64 7.51 3.67
C TYR A 106 4.40 6.44 4.75
N SER A 107 5.47 5.78 5.22
CA SER A 107 5.38 4.68 6.18
C SER A 107 4.81 5.12 7.52
N MET A 108 5.16 6.32 7.99
CA MET A 108 4.58 6.89 9.21
C MET A 108 3.08 7.14 9.08
N LYS A 109 2.61 7.60 7.92
CA LYS A 109 1.19 7.88 7.69
C LYS A 109 0.37 6.62 7.46
N ILE A 110 0.88 5.68 6.65
CA ILE A 110 0.13 4.46 6.27
C ILE A 110 -0.13 3.52 7.45
N LYS A 111 0.79 3.47 8.43
CA LYS A 111 0.69 2.60 9.62
C LYS A 111 -0.62 2.75 10.37
N ASN A 112 -1.16 3.97 10.45
CA ASN A 112 -2.34 4.30 11.23
C ASN A 112 -3.65 3.73 10.67
N PHE A 113 -3.61 3.04 9.53
CA PHE A 113 -4.80 2.45 8.93
C PHE A 113 -4.55 1.11 8.25
N LEU A 114 -3.43 0.43 8.56
CA LEU A 114 -3.17 -0.93 8.10
C LEU A 114 -4.16 -1.96 8.66
N ASP A 115 -4.84 -1.64 9.76
CA ASP A 115 -5.90 -2.44 10.38
C ASP A 115 -7.29 -2.17 9.77
N LYS A 116 -7.41 -1.24 8.81
CA LYS A 116 -8.67 -0.82 8.18
C LYS A 116 -8.74 -1.25 6.71
N PRO A 117 -8.99 -2.54 6.41
CA PRO A 117 -8.95 -3.08 5.04
C PRO A 117 -9.93 -2.39 4.08
N GLU A 118 -11.13 -2.05 4.55
CA GLU A 118 -12.11 -1.36 3.72
C GLU A 118 -11.69 0.07 3.37
N LEU A 119 -11.11 0.80 4.34
CA LEU A 119 -10.58 2.14 4.12
C LEU A 119 -9.40 2.14 3.14
N MET A 120 -8.52 1.13 3.25
CA MET A 120 -7.44 0.88 2.28
C MET A 120 -7.98 0.62 0.87
N GLU A 121 -9.04 -0.17 0.74
CA GLU A 121 -9.69 -0.42 -0.55
C GLU A 121 -10.23 0.88 -1.15
N ILE A 122 -10.94 1.68 -0.36
CA ILE A 122 -11.52 2.95 -0.81
C ILE A 122 -10.41 3.92 -1.23
N ALA A 123 -9.40 4.13 -0.38
CA ALA A 123 -8.29 5.04 -0.66
C ALA A 123 -7.55 4.67 -1.95
N ALA A 124 -7.21 3.39 -2.11
CA ALA A 124 -6.55 2.91 -3.32
C ALA A 124 -7.46 3.02 -4.57
N SER A 125 -8.76 2.79 -4.42
CA SER A 125 -9.72 2.92 -5.52
C SER A 125 -9.86 4.38 -5.96
N LEU A 126 -10.01 5.31 -5.01
CA LEU A 126 -10.07 6.75 -5.27
C LEU A 126 -8.80 7.23 -5.98
N GLU A 127 -7.63 6.83 -5.49
CA GLU A 127 -6.36 7.25 -6.10
C GLU A 127 -6.19 6.71 -7.53
N TYR A 128 -6.66 5.49 -7.80
CA TYR A 128 -6.64 4.93 -9.15
C TYR A 128 -7.61 5.63 -10.10
N ILE A 129 -8.82 5.93 -9.64
CA ILE A 129 -9.82 6.66 -10.46
C ILE A 129 -9.34 8.09 -10.75
N ARG A 130 -8.62 8.70 -9.81
CA ARG A 130 -8.13 10.08 -9.91
C ARG A 130 -7.05 10.27 -11.00
N GLN A 131 -6.51 9.21 -11.59
CA GLN A 131 -5.38 9.32 -12.53
C GLN A 131 -5.66 10.28 -13.70
N GLU A 132 -4.67 11.16 -13.92
CA GLU A 132 -4.50 12.19 -14.97
C GLU A 132 -5.28 13.52 -14.89
N ASN A 133 -6.30 13.68 -14.03
CA ASN A 133 -7.02 14.96 -13.92
C ASN A 133 -7.21 15.43 -12.48
N GLN A 134 -7.21 16.75 -12.26
CA GLN A 134 -7.69 17.36 -11.01
C GLN A 134 -9.21 17.20 -10.92
N ILE A 135 -9.65 15.98 -10.62
CA ILE A 135 -11.06 15.67 -10.44
C ILE A 135 -11.49 16.16 -9.04
N GLU A 136 -12.54 16.97 -9.00
CA GLU A 136 -13.16 17.41 -7.76
C GLU A 136 -13.64 16.22 -6.91
N ASN A 137 -13.59 16.36 -5.59
CA ASN A 137 -13.91 15.26 -4.67
C ASN A 137 -15.33 14.70 -4.89
N GLU A 138 -16.34 15.54 -5.13
CA GLU A 138 -17.71 15.07 -5.37
C GLU A 138 -17.82 14.22 -6.65
N VAL A 139 -17.15 14.65 -7.73
CA VAL A 139 -17.09 13.87 -8.97
C VAL A 139 -16.39 12.53 -8.74
N LEU A 140 -15.29 12.55 -7.97
CA LEU A 140 -14.56 11.34 -7.63
C LEU A 140 -15.38 10.37 -6.75
N ILE A 141 -16.13 10.90 -5.78
CA ILE A 141 -17.04 10.12 -4.92
C ILE A 141 -18.14 9.48 -5.75
N ASN A 142 -18.81 10.26 -6.62
CA ASN A 142 -19.85 9.76 -7.49
C ASN A 142 -19.31 8.66 -8.40
N ARG A 143 -18.12 8.87 -8.98
CA ARG A 143 -17.48 7.87 -9.83
C ARG A 143 -17.14 6.59 -9.07
N LEU A 144 -16.66 6.70 -7.83
CA LEU A 144 -16.42 5.54 -6.97
C LEU A 144 -17.72 4.77 -6.71
N ILE A 145 -18.82 5.47 -6.38
CA ILE A 145 -20.11 4.85 -6.09
C ILE A 145 -20.69 4.16 -7.33
N GLU A 146 -20.58 4.78 -8.51
CA GLU A 146 -21.01 4.18 -9.79
C GLU A 146 -20.32 2.83 -10.05
N ILE A 147 -19.01 2.76 -9.87
CA ILE A 147 -18.23 1.54 -10.15
C ILE A 147 -18.22 0.56 -8.99
N LYS A 148 -18.49 1.02 -7.77
CA LYS A 148 -18.56 0.22 -6.53
C LYS A 148 -19.79 0.62 -5.70
N PRO A 149 -21.00 0.18 -6.12
CA PRO A 149 -22.24 0.51 -5.41
C PRO A 149 -22.25 0.11 -3.93
N LYS A 150 -21.44 -0.88 -3.52
CA LYS A 150 -21.26 -1.29 -2.11
C LYS A 150 -20.78 -0.18 -1.17
N PHE A 151 -20.37 0.97 -1.71
CA PHE A 151 -19.93 2.13 -0.93
C PHE A 151 -20.95 3.30 -0.95
N SER A 152 -22.14 3.12 -1.52
CA SER A 152 -23.14 4.19 -1.67
C SER A 152 -23.59 4.81 -0.34
N ASP A 153 -23.62 4.02 0.73
CA ASP A 153 -23.99 4.43 2.09
C ASP A 153 -22.77 4.77 2.97
N LYS A 154 -21.55 4.68 2.43
CA LYS A 154 -20.28 4.82 3.19
C LYS A 154 -19.60 6.17 3.01
N ARG A 155 -20.39 7.24 2.80
CA ARG A 155 -19.86 8.58 2.49
C ARG A 155 -18.83 9.08 3.50
N ASN A 156 -19.05 8.88 4.79
CA ASN A 156 -18.10 9.28 5.84
C ASN A 156 -16.74 8.57 5.69
N LEU A 157 -16.76 7.27 5.39
CA LEU A 157 -15.54 6.49 5.19
C LEU A 157 -14.80 6.90 3.90
N ILE A 158 -15.55 7.28 2.85
CA ILE A 158 -14.97 7.83 1.62
C ILE A 158 -14.29 9.17 1.90
N MET A 159 -14.92 10.05 2.68
CA MET A 159 -14.31 11.33 3.08
C MET A 159 -13.07 11.13 3.94
N GLU A 160 -13.08 10.16 4.87
CA GLU A 160 -11.90 9.77 5.65
C GLU A 160 -10.76 9.31 4.73
N ALA A 161 -11.05 8.48 3.72
CA ALA A 161 -10.06 8.04 2.75
C ALA A 161 -9.46 9.20 1.95
N ILE A 162 -10.29 10.16 1.50
CA ILE A 162 -9.83 11.36 0.80
C ILE A 162 -8.89 12.19 1.69
N HIS A 163 -9.27 12.40 2.96
CA HIS A 163 -8.46 13.15 3.92
C HIS A 163 -7.08 12.48 4.11
N ILE A 164 -7.06 11.16 4.31
CA ILE A 164 -5.81 10.39 4.44
C ILE A 164 -4.93 10.53 3.20
N LEU A 165 -5.50 10.41 1.99
CA LEU A 165 -4.75 10.58 0.75
C LEU A 165 -4.12 11.97 0.66
N ASN A 166 -4.86 13.01 1.00
CA ASN A 166 -4.37 14.38 1.00
C ASN A 166 -3.28 14.59 2.06
N ASP A 167 -3.45 14.05 3.26
CA ASP A 167 -2.47 14.11 4.34
C ASP A 167 -1.14 13.45 3.95
N ILE A 168 -1.20 12.30 3.27
CA ILE A 168 0.00 11.64 2.74
C ILE A 168 0.65 12.51 1.66
N LYS A 169 -0.12 13.02 0.69
CA LYS A 169 0.40 13.87 -0.39
C LYS A 169 1.06 15.14 0.14
N ASN A 170 0.44 15.80 1.11
CA ASN A 170 0.98 17.00 1.76
C ASN A 170 2.30 16.69 2.48
N ALA A 171 2.36 15.57 3.22
CA ALA A 171 3.59 15.15 3.88
C ALA A 171 4.71 14.84 2.87
N LEU A 172 4.39 14.30 1.70
CA LEU A 172 5.38 14.02 0.65
C LEU A 172 5.92 15.29 -0.04
N GLN A 173 5.24 16.43 0.10
CA GLN A 173 5.64 17.72 -0.51
C GLN A 173 6.39 18.65 0.46
N SER A 174 6.16 18.52 1.77
CA SER A 174 6.92 19.20 2.83
C SER A 174 8.31 18.60 3.00
#